data_AF-A0A960R8L7-F1
#
_entry.id   AF-A0A960R8L7-F1
#
_cell.length_a   1.000
_cell.length_b   1.000
_cell.length_c   1.000
_cell.angle_alpha   90.00
_cell.angle_beta   90.00
_cell.angle_gamma   90.00
#
_symmetry.space_group_name_H-M   'P 1'
#
loop_
_entity.id
_entity.type
_entity.pdbx_description
1 polymer ?
#
loop_
_entity_poly.entity_id
_entity_poly.type
_entity_poly.pdbx_seq_one_letter_code
_entity_poly.pdbx_strand_id
1 'polypeptide(L)'
;IGRPGKNALDFVLAYELGRLAMMDPAASFHVISKDKGYDSLLEHLQARSIDAHRHNDYSDLPCLVSSPEVKTVQEKAKSPAKPKPGVPQSPKKAKEIPLWKMAVNHLKSRPRSRPKKKKGLANALAHLPGGPKSPQASDALIEELATKGHLKIEETGAVTYTLG
;
A
#
# COMPACT_ATOMS: atom_id res chain seq x y z
N ILE A 1 24.87 7.80 3.64
CA ILE A 1 25.54 7.51 2.34
C ILE A 1 24.46 7.59 1.27
N GLY A 2 24.62 8.47 0.28
CA GLY A 2 23.66 8.61 -0.81
C GLY A 2 23.79 9.98 -1.47
N ARG A 3 24.51 10.04 -2.61
CA ARG A 3 24.45 11.22 -3.48
C ARG A 3 23.15 11.15 -4.29
N PRO A 4 22.47 12.27 -4.55
CA PRO A 4 21.25 12.26 -5.36
C PRO A 4 21.61 11.87 -6.79
N GLY A 5 21.05 10.74 -7.23
CA GLY A 5 21.15 10.23 -8.59
C GLY A 5 19.89 9.44 -8.89
N LYS A 6 19.47 9.43 -10.16
CA LYS A 6 18.16 8.91 -10.59
C LYS A 6 17.83 7.51 -10.05
N ASN A 7 18.85 6.65 -9.88
CA ASN A 7 18.73 5.27 -9.40
C ASN A 7 19.62 4.97 -8.17
N ALA A 8 20.07 6.01 -7.46
CA ALA A 8 21.05 5.85 -6.37
C ALA A 8 20.56 4.91 -5.25
N LEU A 9 19.26 4.95 -4.97
CA LEU A 9 18.62 4.06 -4.00
C LEU A 9 18.59 2.61 -4.50
N ASP A 10 18.29 2.40 -5.78
CA ASP A 10 18.15 1.05 -6.35
C ASP A 10 19.47 0.30 -6.34
N PHE A 11 20.59 1.00 -6.58
CA PHE A 11 21.91 0.39 -6.47
C PHE A 11 22.27 -0.02 -5.04
N VAL A 12 21.85 0.76 -4.04
CA VAL A 12 22.05 0.40 -2.63
C VAL A 12 21.21 -0.81 -2.28
N LEU A 13 19.93 -0.84 -2.70
CA LEU A 13 19.04 -1.98 -2.46
C LEU A 13 19.54 -3.25 -3.15
N ALA A 14 20.01 -3.15 -4.39
CA ALA A 14 20.59 -4.27 -5.12
C ALA A 14 21.85 -4.82 -4.44
N TYR A 15 22.73 -3.95 -3.95
CA TYR A 15 23.92 -4.33 -3.21
C TYR A 15 23.58 -5.06 -1.90
N GLU A 16 22.67 -4.50 -1.10
CA GLU A 16 22.24 -5.11 0.16
C GLU A 16 21.56 -6.46 -0.06
N LEU A 17 20.71 -6.58 -1.08
CA LEU A 17 20.07 -7.83 -1.44
C LEU A 17 21.10 -8.91 -1.80
N GLY A 18 22.08 -8.56 -2.64
CA GLY A 18 23.17 -9.47 -2.99
C GLY A 18 24.04 -9.87 -1.79
N ARG A 19 24.35 -8.93 -0.89
CA ARG A 19 25.12 -9.23 0.33
C ARG A 19 24.37 -10.20 1.24
N LEU A 20 23.07 -9.95 1.47
CA LEU A 20 22.24 -10.82 2.31
C LEU A 20 22.07 -12.21 1.70
N ALA A 21 21.84 -12.29 0.38
CA ALA A 21 21.71 -13.56 -0.31
C ALA A 21 22.98 -14.42 -0.27
N MET A 22 24.15 -13.80 -0.19
CA MET A 22 25.42 -14.51 0.01
C MET A 22 25.58 -15.01 1.46
N MET A 23 25.09 -14.24 2.43
CA MET A 23 25.18 -14.60 3.86
C MET A 23 24.19 -15.70 4.25
N ASP A 24 22.99 -15.67 3.69
CA ASP A 24 21.94 -16.66 3.93
C ASP A 24 21.24 -17.03 2.61
N PRO A 25 21.77 -18.04 1.89
CA PRO A 25 21.17 -18.51 0.64
C PRO A 25 19.81 -19.21 0.83
N ALA A 26 19.46 -19.60 2.05
CA ALA A 26 18.19 -20.26 2.36
C ALA A 26 17.05 -19.26 2.64
N ALA A 27 17.37 -17.97 2.75
CA ALA A 27 16.39 -16.92 2.99
C ALA A 27 15.53 -16.65 1.74
N SER A 28 14.25 -16.32 1.98
CA SER A 28 13.33 -15.81 0.97
C SER A 28 13.35 -14.28 0.96
N PHE A 29 13.62 -13.70 -0.21
CA PHE A 29 13.69 -12.27 -0.40
C PHE A 29 12.48 -11.74 -1.18
N HIS A 30 11.90 -10.64 -0.70
CA HIS A 30 10.74 -10.02 -1.32
C HIS A 30 10.94 -8.52 -1.49
N VAL A 31 11.00 -8.06 -2.74
CA VAL A 31 11.14 -6.64 -3.10
C VAL A 31 9.77 -6.07 -3.41
N ILE A 32 9.32 -5.06 -2.65
CA ILE A 32 8.09 -4.34 -2.95
C ILE A 32 8.42 -3.12 -3.82
N SER A 33 8.18 -3.23 -5.13
CA SER A 33 8.43 -2.16 -6.09
C SER A 33 7.60 -2.34 -7.36
N LYS A 34 7.11 -1.22 -7.91
CA LYS A 34 6.48 -1.16 -9.24
C LYS A 34 7.50 -1.04 -10.37
N ASP A 35 8.77 -0.82 -10.02
CA ASP A 35 9.85 -0.75 -10.99
C ASP A 35 10.24 -2.15 -11.48
N LYS A 36 10.13 -2.36 -12.79
CA LYS A 36 10.54 -3.59 -13.46
C LYS A 36 12.06 -3.70 -13.61
N GLY A 37 12.82 -2.65 -13.33
CA GLY A 37 14.29 -2.65 -13.35
C GLY A 37 14.91 -3.67 -12.38
N TYR A 38 14.17 -4.10 -11.35
CA TYR A 38 14.60 -5.15 -10.43
C TYR A 38 14.47 -6.56 -11.00
N ASP A 39 13.68 -6.78 -12.06
CA ASP A 39 13.39 -8.12 -12.58
C ASP A 39 14.69 -8.84 -12.99
N SER A 40 15.63 -8.15 -13.64
CA SER A 40 16.93 -8.72 -14.02
C SER A 40 17.79 -9.15 -12.83
N LEU A 41 17.73 -8.43 -11.70
CA LEU A 41 18.45 -8.82 -10.49
C LEU A 41 17.83 -10.07 -9.87
N LEU A 42 16.50 -10.13 -9.81
CA LEU A 42 15.79 -11.25 -9.20
C LEU A 42 15.95 -12.52 -10.03
N GLU A 43 15.87 -12.43 -11.36
CA GLU A 43 16.17 -13.54 -12.27
C GLU A 43 17.60 -14.07 -12.05
N HIS A 44 18.57 -13.19 -11.86
CA HIS A 44 19.95 -13.59 -11.57
C HIS A 44 20.09 -14.36 -10.26
N LEU A 45 19.35 -13.97 -9.22
CA LEU A 45 19.35 -14.65 -7.92
C LEU A 45 18.64 -16.01 -8.00
N GLN A 46 17.47 -16.06 -8.66
CA GLN A 46 16.72 -17.30 -8.88
C GLN A 46 17.52 -18.34 -9.68
N ALA A 47 18.29 -17.91 -10.68
CA ALA A 47 19.20 -18.78 -11.43
C ALA A 47 20.28 -19.44 -10.56
N ARG A 48 20.55 -18.88 -9.37
CA ARG A 48 21.45 -19.44 -8.35
C ARG A 48 20.70 -20.14 -7.21
N SER A 49 19.44 -20.50 -7.45
CA SER A 49 18.55 -21.15 -6.47
C SER A 49 18.28 -20.32 -5.21
N ILE A 50 18.44 -18.98 -5.29
CA ILE A 50 18.05 -18.07 -4.20
C ILE A 50 16.58 -17.68 -4.41
N ASP A 51 15.77 -17.86 -3.38
CA ASP A 51 14.35 -17.52 -3.41
C ASP A 51 14.17 -16.00 -3.34
N ALA A 52 13.84 -15.36 -4.46
CA ALA A 52 13.72 -13.91 -4.56
C ALA A 52 12.56 -13.50 -5.48
N HIS A 53 11.69 -12.61 -5.02
CA HIS A 53 10.48 -12.20 -5.76
C HIS A 53 10.20 -10.70 -5.70
N ARG A 54 9.57 -10.16 -6.75
CA ARG A 54 9.04 -8.80 -6.77
C ARG A 54 7.53 -8.79 -6.59
N HIS A 55 7.06 -7.83 -5.80
CA HIS A 55 5.65 -7.54 -5.56
C HIS A 55 5.35 -6.08 -5.88
N ASN A 56 4.17 -5.79 -6.41
CA ASN A 56 3.78 -4.41 -6.70
C ASN A 56 3.26 -3.69 -5.45
N ASP A 57 2.70 -4.45 -4.50
CA ASP A 57 2.13 -3.96 -3.25
C ASP A 57 2.54 -4.89 -2.10
N TYR A 58 2.50 -4.38 -0.87
CA TYR A 58 2.79 -5.18 0.33
C TYR A 58 1.72 -6.25 0.57
N SER A 59 0.50 -6.02 0.07
CA SER A 59 -0.61 -6.96 0.18
C SER A 59 -0.38 -8.27 -0.58
N ASP A 60 0.58 -8.30 -1.51
CA ASP A 60 0.93 -9.49 -2.30
C ASP A 60 1.94 -10.40 -1.57
N LEU A 61 2.44 -10.00 -0.40
CA LEU A 61 3.49 -10.73 0.32
C LEU A 61 2.97 -12.07 0.86
N PRO A 62 3.65 -13.20 0.57
CA PRO A 62 3.23 -14.54 0.98
C PRO A 62 2.97 -14.69 2.49
N CYS A 63 3.76 -14.00 3.32
CA CYS A 63 3.65 -14.06 4.78
C CYS A 63 2.44 -13.29 5.35
N LEU A 64 1.83 -12.40 4.56
CA LEU A 64 0.66 -11.63 4.96
C LEU A 64 -0.65 -12.23 4.44
N VAL A 65 -0.58 -13.04 3.39
CA VAL A 65 -1.77 -13.58 2.70
C VAL A 65 -2.17 -14.99 3.11
N SER A 66 -1.33 -15.76 3.81
CA SER A 66 -1.69 -17.12 4.21
C SER A 66 -1.20 -17.54 5.59
N SER A 67 -2.18 -17.81 6.45
CA SER A 67 -2.17 -18.95 7.39
C SER A 67 -1.82 -20.22 6.60
N PRO A 68 -1.00 -21.15 7.14
CA PRO A 68 -0.42 -22.20 6.32
C PRO A 68 -1.49 -23.25 6.01
N GLU A 69 -1.83 -23.40 4.74
CA GLU A 69 -2.37 -24.65 4.23
C GLU A 69 -1.30 -25.29 3.35
N VAL A 70 -0.84 -26.44 3.81
CA VAL A 70 0.27 -27.21 3.30
C VAL A 70 -0.22 -28.09 2.14
N LYS A 71 0.48 -28.00 1.00
CA LYS A 71 0.44 -28.92 -0.17
C LYS A 71 -0.87 -28.86 -0.97
N THR A 72 -0.84 -28.70 -2.29
CA THR A 72 -0.37 -29.75 -3.20
C THR A 72 -0.09 -29.15 -4.58
N VAL A 73 1.03 -29.57 -5.17
CA VAL A 73 1.39 -29.38 -6.58
C VAL A 73 0.24 -29.81 -7.47
N GLN A 74 -0.18 -28.98 -8.43
CA GLN A 74 -0.71 -29.49 -9.70
C GLN A 74 -0.65 -28.49 -10.86
N GLU A 75 -0.16 -29.06 -11.94
CA GLU A 75 0.21 -28.54 -13.25
C GLU A 75 -1.03 -28.25 -14.14
N LYS A 76 -0.83 -27.37 -15.13
CA LYS A 76 -1.54 -27.23 -16.43
C LYS A 76 -2.84 -26.40 -16.56
N ALA A 77 -2.62 -25.25 -17.21
CA ALA A 77 -3.20 -24.83 -18.50
C ALA A 77 -4.66 -24.30 -18.63
N LYS A 78 -4.70 -23.11 -19.26
CA LYS A 78 -5.69 -22.53 -20.19
C LYS A 78 -6.96 -21.83 -19.64
N SER A 79 -6.99 -20.53 -19.95
CA SER A 79 -8.14 -19.64 -20.19
C SER A 79 -9.11 -20.20 -21.27
N PRO A 80 -10.33 -19.64 -21.53
CA PRO A 80 -10.69 -18.21 -21.45
C PRO A 80 -12.17 -17.82 -21.12
N ALA A 81 -12.40 -16.50 -21.09
CA ALA A 81 -13.62 -15.76 -21.48
C ALA A 81 -14.49 -15.09 -20.38
N LYS A 82 -14.67 -13.77 -20.56
CA LYS A 82 -15.61 -12.84 -19.88
C LYS A 82 -17.07 -13.13 -20.30
N PRO A 83 -18.09 -12.71 -19.53
CA PRO A 83 -18.68 -11.37 -19.73
C PRO A 83 -19.11 -10.63 -18.43
N LYS A 84 -18.98 -9.29 -18.41
CA LYS A 84 -19.80 -8.36 -17.58
C LYS A 84 -21.23 -8.35 -18.17
N PRO A 85 -22.33 -7.92 -17.50
CA PRO A 85 -22.42 -6.86 -16.47
C PRO A 85 -23.47 -7.09 -15.35
N GLY A 86 -23.31 -6.43 -14.20
CA GLY A 86 -24.38 -6.39 -13.20
C GLY A 86 -23.97 -5.63 -11.94
N VAL A 87 -24.43 -4.38 -11.83
CA VAL A 87 -24.59 -3.70 -10.54
C VAL A 87 -26.00 -4.08 -10.07
N PRO A 88 -26.16 -4.69 -8.89
CA PRO A 88 -26.82 -3.94 -7.82
C PRO A 88 -26.26 -4.23 -6.42
N GLN A 89 -25.90 -3.15 -5.74
CA GLN A 89 -26.14 -2.79 -4.33
C GLN A 89 -26.04 -3.86 -3.21
N SER A 90 -25.19 -3.50 -2.23
CA SER A 90 -25.05 -3.90 -0.82
C SER A 90 -26.29 -4.55 -0.18
N PRO A 91 -26.18 -5.52 0.76
CA PRO A 91 -25.52 -5.28 2.06
C PRO A 91 -24.95 -6.53 2.78
N LYS A 92 -23.66 -6.60 3.12
CA LYS A 92 -23.15 -7.65 4.05
C LYS A 92 -22.10 -7.14 5.02
N LYS A 93 -22.46 -7.12 6.31
CA LYS A 93 -21.60 -6.93 7.47
C LYS A 93 -20.44 -7.94 7.45
N ALA A 94 -19.21 -7.47 7.31
CA ALA A 94 -18.01 -8.21 7.69
C ALA A 94 -16.87 -7.25 8.03
N LYS A 95 -16.88 -6.72 9.26
CA LYS A 95 -15.72 -6.12 9.98
C LYS A 95 -14.73 -5.27 9.15
N GLU A 96 -15.22 -4.48 8.21
CA GLU A 96 -14.40 -3.49 7.51
C GLU A 96 -14.08 -2.36 8.50
N ILE A 97 -12.80 -2.11 8.77
CA ILE A 97 -12.40 -0.93 9.52
C ILE A 97 -12.93 0.27 8.75
N PRO A 98 -13.84 1.08 9.33
CA PRO A 98 -14.50 2.12 8.56
C PRO A 98 -13.46 3.17 8.14
N LEU A 99 -13.58 3.67 6.91
CA LEU A 99 -12.56 4.48 6.24
C LEU A 99 -12.11 5.70 7.07
N TRP A 100 -13.04 6.35 7.77
CA TRP A 100 -12.74 7.46 8.70
C TRP A 100 -11.78 7.05 9.82
N LYS A 101 -11.84 5.80 10.30
CA LYS A 101 -10.98 5.30 11.39
C LYS A 101 -9.56 5.06 10.90
N MET A 102 -9.39 4.59 9.66
CA MET A 102 -8.07 4.52 9.01
C MET A 102 -7.49 5.93 8.78
N ALA A 103 -8.31 6.87 8.33
CA ALA A 103 -7.90 8.26 8.15
C ALA A 103 -7.42 8.89 9.46
N VAL A 104 -8.15 8.70 10.55
CA VAL A 104 -7.76 9.16 11.90
C VAL A 104 -6.42 8.57 12.33
N ASN A 105 -6.23 7.26 12.18
CA ASN A 105 -4.97 6.60 12.57
C ASN A 105 -3.78 7.13 11.76
N HIS A 106 -3.95 7.32 10.45
CA HIS A 106 -2.91 7.90 9.61
C HIS A 106 -2.57 9.36 10.00
N LEU A 107 -3.59 10.16 10.33
CA LEU A 107 -3.40 11.54 10.80
C LEU A 107 -2.75 11.60 12.20
N LYS A 108 -3.06 10.65 13.09
CA LYS A 108 -2.45 10.52 14.41
C LYS A 108 -0.97 10.21 14.31
N SER A 109 -0.60 9.25 13.47
CA SER A 109 0.79 8.78 13.28
C SER A 109 1.74 9.84 12.72
N ARG A 110 1.23 10.95 12.16
CA ARG A 110 2.03 11.98 11.47
C ARG A 110 1.71 13.40 11.95
N PRO A 111 2.03 13.77 13.22
CA PRO A 111 1.68 15.08 13.78
C PRO A 111 2.30 16.27 13.03
N ARG A 112 3.54 16.13 12.53
CA ARG A 112 4.27 17.18 11.83
C ARG A 112 3.80 17.40 10.37
N SER A 113 3.11 16.41 9.79
CA SER A 113 2.66 16.44 8.39
C SER A 113 1.14 16.60 8.25
N ARG A 114 0.43 16.95 9.33
CA ARG A 114 -1.02 17.15 9.30
C ARG A 114 -1.36 18.36 8.40
N PRO A 115 -2.18 18.17 7.35
CA PRO A 115 -2.55 19.27 6.48
C PRO A 115 -3.33 20.35 7.24
N LYS A 116 -2.88 21.60 7.19
CA LYS A 116 -3.58 22.72 7.86
C LYS A 116 -4.71 23.32 7.02
N LYS A 117 -4.90 22.86 5.78
CA LYS A 117 -5.85 23.40 4.81
C LYS A 117 -6.74 22.28 4.27
N LYS A 118 -8.04 22.57 4.03
CA LYS A 118 -9.02 21.60 3.50
C LYS A 118 -8.54 20.89 2.21
N LYS A 119 -7.99 21.64 1.24
CA LYS A 119 -7.43 21.07 0.00
C LYS A 119 -6.28 20.09 0.24
N GLY A 120 -5.39 20.42 1.18
CA GLY A 120 -4.29 19.53 1.56
C GLY A 120 -4.77 18.27 2.28
N LEU A 121 -5.83 18.40 3.08
CA LEU A 121 -6.49 17.28 3.73
C LEU A 121 -7.12 16.34 2.70
N ALA A 122 -7.87 16.87 1.73
CA ALA A 122 -8.48 16.08 0.66
C ALA A 122 -7.43 15.28 -0.13
N ASN A 123 -6.29 15.90 -0.45
CA ASN A 123 -5.19 15.23 -1.13
C ASN A 123 -4.55 14.14 -0.26
N ALA A 124 -4.35 14.41 1.05
CA ALA A 124 -3.81 13.42 1.97
C ALA A 124 -4.74 12.21 2.15
N LEU A 125 -6.06 12.43 2.14
CA LEU A 125 -7.05 11.36 2.21
C LEU A 125 -7.10 10.52 0.93
N ALA A 126 -6.94 11.14 -0.24
CA ALA A 126 -6.93 10.43 -1.53
C ALA A 126 -5.76 9.44 -1.67
N HIS A 127 -4.63 9.72 -1.01
CA HIS A 127 -3.47 8.83 -0.97
C HIS A 127 -3.54 7.76 0.12
N LEU A 128 -4.61 7.70 0.91
CA LEU A 128 -4.80 6.62 1.88
C LEU A 128 -5.11 5.29 1.18
N PRO A 129 -4.68 4.14 1.76
CA PRO A 129 -5.11 2.83 1.29
C PRO A 129 -6.63 2.70 1.42
N GLY A 130 -7.32 2.48 0.30
CA GLY A 130 -8.79 2.49 0.25
C GLY A 130 -9.42 3.89 0.30
N GLY A 131 -8.61 4.94 0.14
CA GLY A 131 -9.03 6.34 0.17
C GLY A 131 -9.97 6.75 -0.98
N PRO A 132 -10.67 7.89 -0.81
CA PRO A 132 -11.54 8.45 -1.82
C PRO A 132 -10.78 8.81 -3.10
N LYS A 133 -11.23 8.29 -4.25
CA LYS A 133 -10.62 8.53 -5.57
C LYS A 133 -11.17 9.77 -6.29
N SER A 134 -12.22 10.39 -5.75
CA SER A 134 -12.83 11.60 -6.32
C SER A 134 -12.78 12.74 -5.30
N PRO A 135 -12.72 14.00 -5.77
CA PRO A 135 -12.79 15.18 -4.89
C PRO A 135 -14.06 15.17 -4.01
N GLN A 136 -15.18 14.76 -4.58
CA GLN A 136 -16.47 14.64 -3.87
C GLN A 136 -16.43 13.62 -2.75
N ALA A 137 -15.81 12.46 -2.97
CA ALA A 137 -15.66 11.43 -1.95
C ALA A 137 -14.69 11.88 -0.84
N SER A 138 -13.68 12.68 -1.19
CA SER A 138 -12.77 13.29 -0.21
C SER A 138 -13.50 14.31 0.66
N ASP A 139 -14.32 15.16 0.06
CA ASP A 139 -15.13 16.13 0.80
C ASP A 139 -16.15 15.44 1.73
N ALA A 140 -16.83 14.40 1.26
CA ALA A 140 -17.72 13.58 2.09
C ALA A 140 -16.99 12.94 3.28
N LEU A 141 -15.78 12.41 3.08
CA LEU A 141 -14.98 11.84 4.18
C LEU A 141 -14.50 12.92 5.16
N ILE A 142 -14.20 14.12 4.68
CA ILE A 142 -13.84 15.27 5.53
C ILE A 142 -15.03 15.69 6.40
N GLU A 143 -16.23 15.75 5.83
CA GLU A 143 -17.47 16.02 6.57
C GLU A 143 -17.78 14.91 7.58
N GLU A 144 -17.55 13.65 7.22
CA GLU A 144 -17.70 12.53 8.13
C GLU A 144 -16.73 12.63 9.34
N LEU A 145 -15.48 13.01 9.09
CA LEU A 145 -14.47 13.24 10.14
C LEU A 145 -14.82 14.43 11.03
N ALA A 146 -15.41 15.49 10.46
CA ALA A 146 -15.90 16.65 11.21
C ALA A 146 -17.12 16.27 12.08
N THR A 147 -18.06 15.52 11.51
CA THR A 147 -19.25 15.00 12.20
C THR A 147 -18.88 14.11 13.38
N LYS A 148 -17.79 13.34 13.24
CA LYS A 148 -17.24 12.48 14.31
C LYS A 148 -16.37 13.22 15.32
N GLY A 149 -16.17 14.53 15.16
CA GLY A 149 -15.45 15.36 16.11
C GLY A 149 -13.93 15.14 16.11
N HIS A 150 -13.36 14.62 15.03
CA HIS A 150 -11.90 14.43 14.90
C HIS A 150 -11.17 15.65 14.30
N LEU A 151 -11.91 16.52 13.63
CA LEU A 151 -11.40 17.76 13.08
C LEU A 151 -12.50 18.83 13.05
N LYS A 152 -12.08 20.10 13.04
CA LYS A 152 -12.92 21.27 12.80
C LYS A 152 -12.38 22.01 11.59
N ILE A 153 -13.28 22.52 10.75
CA ILE A 153 -12.94 23.31 9.57
C ILE A 153 -13.50 24.71 9.84
N GLU A 154 -12.64 25.71 9.83
CA GLU A 154 -13.06 27.11 9.92
C GLU A 154 -13.54 27.62 8.56
N GLU A 155 -14.37 28.67 8.52
CA GLU A 155 -14.84 29.31 7.27
C GLU A 155 -13.68 29.78 6.36
N THR A 156 -12.51 30.01 6.95
CA THR A 156 -11.25 30.36 6.27
C THR A 156 -10.59 29.17 5.54
N GLY A 157 -11.13 27.95 5.70
CA GLY A 157 -10.59 26.71 5.14
C GLY A 157 -9.43 26.11 5.93
N ALA A 158 -9.14 26.65 7.11
CA ALA A 158 -8.17 26.11 8.07
C ALA A 158 -8.74 24.85 8.76
N VAL A 159 -7.88 23.85 8.97
CA VAL A 159 -8.24 22.58 9.60
C VAL A 159 -7.56 22.46 10.95
N THR A 160 -8.36 22.34 12.02
CA THR A 160 -7.91 22.13 13.39
C THR A 160 -8.23 20.71 13.82
N TYR A 161 -7.25 19.98 14.34
CA TYR A 161 -7.39 18.56 14.69
C TYR A 161 -7.68 18.37 16.18
N THR A 162 -8.74 17.64 16.51
CA THR A 162 -9.11 17.20 17.87
C THR A 162 -8.83 15.71 18.01
N LEU A 163 -7.64 15.30 17.56
CA LEU A 163 -7.16 13.92 17.63
C LEU A 163 -6.47 13.70 18.99
N GLY A 164 -7.26 13.40 20.01
CA GLY A 164 -6.78 12.97 21.34
C GLY A 164 -6.12 11.60 21.30
#